data_AF-A0A346NRB9-F1
#
_entry.id   AF-A0A346NRB9-F1
#
_cell.length_a   1.000
_cell.length_b   1.000
_cell.length_c   1.000
_cell.angle_alpha   90.00
_cell.angle_beta   90.00
_cell.angle_gamma   90.00
#
_symmetry.space_group_name_H-M   'P 1'
#
loop_
_entity.id
_entity.type
_entity.pdbx_description
1 polymer ?
#
loop_
_entity_poly.entity_id
_entity_poly.type
_entity_poly.pdbx_seq_one_letter_code
_entity_poly.pdbx_strand_id
1 'polypeptide(L)'
;MNPLAKVKHTWVKLKFKRNDLRIIEHIPAATFSQILQQYCAQGWELTDAYRPFDEAQRWQGKLRKGTSVLTCIWQPEQAGHIYGLSRIINGMAAQFSLVAKPAPTY
;
A
#
# COMPACT_ATOMS: atom_id res chain seq x y z
N MET A 1 22.55 -3.98 17.46
CA MET A 1 21.74 -3.27 16.44
C MET A 1 22.58 -3.05 15.19
N ASN A 2 22.12 -3.46 14.01
CA ASN A 2 22.92 -3.55 12.78
C ASN A 2 22.94 -2.20 12.00
N PRO A 3 24.11 -1.59 11.71
CA PRO A 3 24.22 -0.29 11.04
C PRO A 3 23.62 -0.25 9.63
N LEU A 4 23.58 -1.39 8.93
CA LEU A 4 23.02 -1.50 7.58
C LEU A 4 21.49 -1.25 7.55
N ALA A 5 20.79 -1.65 8.61
CA ALA A 5 19.35 -1.44 8.73
C ALA A 5 18.99 0.06 8.83
N LYS A 6 19.82 0.84 9.54
CA LYS A 6 19.63 2.30 9.68
C LYS A 6 19.76 3.01 8.34
N VAL A 7 20.73 2.62 7.52
CA VAL A 7 20.94 3.20 6.20
C VAL A 7 19.73 2.95 5.30
N LYS A 8 19.26 1.69 5.18
CA LYS A 8 18.08 1.32 4.38
C LYS A 8 16.84 2.13 4.76
N HIS A 9 16.56 2.26 6.05
CA HIS A 9 15.38 2.97 6.56
C HIS A 9 15.42 4.48 6.24
N THR A 10 16.60 5.11 6.32
CA THR A 10 16.79 6.52 5.90
C THR A 10 16.54 6.72 4.41
N TRP A 11 17.02 5.80 3.55
CA TRP A 11 16.76 5.86 2.11
C TRP A 11 15.28 5.72 1.76
N VAL A 12 14.55 4.81 2.43
CA VAL A 12 13.11 4.63 2.22
C VAL A 12 12.35 5.91 2.59
N LYS A 13 12.64 6.50 3.75
CA LYS A 13 12.02 7.77 4.17
C LYS A 13 12.28 8.91 3.18
N LEU A 14 13.52 9.04 2.69
CA LEU A 14 13.89 10.02 1.67
C LEU A 14 13.14 9.78 0.36
N LYS A 15 13.04 8.52 -0.09
CA LYS A 15 12.29 8.16 -1.29
C LYS A 15 10.81 8.54 -1.16
N PHE A 16 10.19 8.23 -0.02
CA PHE A 16 8.80 8.57 0.23
C PHE A 16 8.58 10.09 0.22
N LYS A 17 9.43 10.83 0.92
CA LYS A 17 9.37 12.30 0.94
C LYS A 17 9.56 12.92 -0.46
N ARG A 18 10.59 12.49 -1.20
CA ARG A 18 10.93 13.06 -2.52
C ARG A 18 9.85 12.84 -3.57
N ASN A 19 9.13 11.71 -3.50
CA ASN A 19 8.12 11.34 -4.49
C ASN A 19 6.68 11.62 -4.01
N ASP A 20 6.53 12.38 -2.92
CA ASP A 20 5.22 12.65 -2.29
C ASP A 20 4.40 11.37 -2.07
N LEU A 21 5.01 10.37 -1.45
CA LEU A 21 4.37 9.08 -1.18
C LEU A 21 3.93 8.97 0.28
N ARG A 22 2.86 8.22 0.48
CA ARG A 22 2.40 7.76 1.81
C ARG A 22 2.05 6.29 1.75
N ILE A 23 1.91 5.69 2.93
CA ILE A 23 1.57 4.29 3.10
C ILE A 23 0.50 4.12 4.18
N ILE A 24 -0.41 3.17 3.97
CA ILE A 24 -1.26 2.61 5.01
C ILE A 24 -0.69 1.21 5.29
N GLU A 25 -0.47 0.89 6.55
CA GLU A 25 0.08 -0.41 7.01
C GLU A 25 -0.94 -1.13 7.89
N HIS A 26 -0.77 -2.44 8.05
CA HIS A 26 -1.60 -3.30 8.90
C HIS A 26 -3.09 -3.26 8.54
N ILE A 27 -3.42 -3.16 7.25
CA ILE A 27 -4.79 -3.20 6.76
C ILE A 27 -5.33 -4.63 6.97
N PRO A 28 -6.46 -4.83 7.70
CA PRO A 28 -7.07 -6.15 7.86
C PRO A 28 -7.50 -6.77 6.54
N ALA A 29 -7.57 -8.11 6.45
CA ALA A 29 -7.83 -8.83 5.20
C ALA A 29 -9.15 -8.43 4.54
N ALA A 30 -10.22 -8.37 5.33
CA ALA A 30 -11.53 -7.93 4.87
C ALA A 30 -11.49 -6.51 4.27
N THR A 31 -10.87 -5.56 4.98
CA THR A 31 -10.73 -4.18 4.51
C THR A 31 -9.83 -4.09 3.28
N PHE A 32 -8.75 -4.87 3.22
CA PHE A 32 -7.84 -4.90 2.07
C PHE A 32 -8.55 -5.39 0.82
N SER A 33 -9.29 -6.50 0.92
CA SER A 33 -10.12 -7.04 -0.16
C SER A 33 -11.17 -6.02 -0.61
N GLN A 34 -11.86 -5.38 0.34
CA GLN A 34 -12.86 -4.35 0.06
C GLN A 34 -12.25 -3.15 -0.69
N ILE A 35 -11.06 -2.68 -0.30
CA ILE A 35 -10.35 -1.60 -1.00
C ILE A 35 -10.08 -1.99 -2.45
N LEU A 36 -9.55 -3.20 -2.69
CA LEU A 36 -9.27 -3.67 -4.05
C LEU A 36 -10.54 -3.68 -4.91
N GLN A 37 -11.62 -4.29 -4.40
CA GLN A 37 -12.91 -4.38 -5.10
C GLN A 37 -13.50 -3.00 -5.39
N GLN A 38 -13.52 -2.11 -4.39
CA GLN A 38 -14.11 -0.78 -4.54
C GLN A 38 -13.33 0.10 -5.51
N TYR A 39 -12.00 0.07 -5.47
CA TYR A 39 -11.20 0.85 -6.42
C TYR A 39 -11.35 0.31 -7.84
N CYS A 40 -11.40 -1.01 -8.03
CA CYS A 40 -11.73 -1.61 -9.33
C CYS A 40 -13.10 -1.14 -9.84
N ALA A 41 -14.13 -1.13 -8.98
CA ALA A 41 -15.46 -0.62 -9.33
C ALA A 41 -15.47 0.88 -9.67
N GLN A 42 -14.52 1.66 -9.14
CA GLN A 42 -14.32 3.08 -9.46
C GLN A 42 -13.45 3.31 -10.71
N GLY A 43 -13.22 2.27 -11.52
CA GLY A 43 -12.47 2.34 -12.76
C GLY A 43 -10.96 2.37 -12.56
N TRP A 44 -10.45 1.83 -11.45
CA TRP A 44 -9.04 1.48 -11.34
C TRP A 44 -8.79 0.10 -11.94
N GLU A 45 -7.62 -0.09 -12.54
CA GLU A 45 -7.20 -1.35 -13.12
C GLU A 45 -6.29 -2.09 -12.14
N LEU A 46 -6.64 -3.33 -11.81
CA LEU A 46 -5.76 -4.22 -11.07
C LEU A 46 -4.76 -4.85 -12.05
N THR A 47 -3.48 -4.57 -11.85
CA THR A 47 -2.37 -4.99 -12.70
C THR A 47 -1.26 -5.60 -11.86
N ASP A 48 -0.31 -6.29 -12.50
CA ASP A 48 0.84 -6.94 -11.83
C ASP A 48 0.44 -7.92 -10.70
N ALA A 49 -0.82 -8.38 -10.68
CA ALA A 49 -1.33 -9.39 -9.77
C ALA A 49 -1.23 -10.76 -10.45
N TYR A 50 -0.32 -11.61 -9.97
CA TYR A 50 -0.10 -12.95 -10.54
C TYR A 50 -1.28 -13.90 -10.30
N ARG A 51 -2.02 -13.68 -9.21
CA ARG A 51 -3.19 -14.48 -8.83
C ARG A 51 -4.26 -13.62 -8.15
N PRO A 52 -5.50 -14.12 -8.00
CA PRO A 52 -6.50 -13.48 -7.16
C PRO A 52 -6.01 -13.29 -5.73
N PHE A 53 -6.58 -12.29 -5.04
CA PHE A 53 -6.28 -12.06 -3.63
C PHE A 53 -6.75 -13.26 -2.79
N ASP A 54 -5.85 -13.79 -1.97
CA ASP A 54 -6.08 -14.86 -0.99
C ASP A 54 -5.33 -14.48 0.28
N GLU A 55 -6.06 -14.34 1.39
CA GLU A 55 -5.51 -13.89 2.67
C GLU A 55 -4.52 -14.87 3.29
N ALA A 56 -4.61 -16.16 2.93
CA ALA A 56 -3.73 -17.21 3.44
C ALA A 56 -2.32 -17.17 2.81
N GLN A 57 -2.12 -16.38 1.75
CA GLN A 57 -0.89 -16.42 0.98
C GLN A 57 -0.34 -15.03 0.65
N ARG A 58 0.98 -14.88 0.57
CA ARG A 58 1.64 -13.60 0.21
C ARG A 58 1.20 -13.10 -1.15
N TRP A 59 0.53 -11.96 -1.22
CA TRP A 59 -0.03 -11.43 -2.46
C TRP A 59 0.54 -10.04 -2.76
N GLN A 60 0.65 -9.71 -4.05
CA GLN A 60 1.01 -8.36 -4.48
C GLN A 60 0.28 -8.01 -5.77
N GLY A 61 -0.02 -6.73 -5.93
CA GLY A 61 -0.62 -6.17 -7.13
C GLY A 61 -0.54 -4.66 -7.14
N LYS A 62 -1.02 -4.05 -8.23
CA LYS A 62 -1.09 -2.59 -8.37
C LYS A 62 -2.45 -2.16 -8.86
N LEU A 63 -3.03 -1.15 -8.20
CA LEU A 63 -4.18 -0.43 -8.72
C LEU A 63 -3.67 0.76 -9.55
N ARG A 64 -4.07 0.85 -10.81
CA ARG A 64 -3.69 1.92 -11.75
C ARG A 64 -4.90 2.71 -12.22
N LYS A 65 -4.77 4.04 -12.32
CA LYS A 65 -5.77 4.91 -12.94
C LYS A 65 -5.07 6.11 -13.59
N GLY A 66 -5.02 6.12 -14.92
CA GLY A 66 -4.17 7.04 -15.67
C GLY A 66 -2.71 6.90 -15.24
N THR A 67 -2.09 8.01 -14.82
CA THR A 67 -0.69 8.03 -14.33
C THR A 67 -0.55 7.69 -12.84
N SER A 68 -1.66 7.49 -12.13
CA SER A 68 -1.65 7.18 -10.70
C SER A 68 -1.51 5.68 -10.48
N VAL A 69 -0.62 5.31 -9.55
CA VAL A 69 -0.35 3.91 -9.21
C VAL A 69 -0.34 3.76 -7.69
N LEU A 70 -1.10 2.78 -7.19
CA LEU A 70 -1.04 2.30 -5.82
C LEU A 70 -0.45 0.90 -5.82
N THR A 71 0.61 0.68 -5.05
CA THR A 71 1.16 -0.66 -4.86
C THR A 71 0.50 -1.28 -3.63
N CYS A 72 -0.06 -2.47 -3.81
CA CYS A 72 -0.81 -3.20 -2.80
C CYS A 72 -0.07 -4.51 -2.50
N ILE A 73 0.25 -4.73 -1.24
CA ILE A 73 1.01 -5.89 -0.77
C ILE A 73 0.27 -6.50 0.40
N TRP A 74 0.18 -7.83 0.41
CA TRP A 74 -0.39 -8.61 1.48
C TRP A 74 0.62 -9.65 1.95
N GLN A 75 0.80 -9.76 3.26
CA GLN A 75 1.55 -10.83 3.89
C GLN A 75 0.73 -11.33 5.09
N PRO A 76 0.45 -12.64 5.20
CA PRO A 76 -0.39 -13.17 6.28
C PRO A 76 0.02 -12.71 7.69
N GLU A 77 1.33 -12.60 7.94
CA GLU A 77 1.89 -12.23 9.24
C GLU A 77 1.97 -10.72 9.50
N GLN A 78 1.92 -9.89 8.45
CA GLN A 78 2.09 -8.42 8.55
C GLN A 78 0.82 -7.65 8.17
N ALA A 79 -0.19 -8.38 7.67
CA ALA A 79 -1.40 -7.88 7.05
C ALA A 79 -1.13 -7.04 5.79
N GLY A 80 -2.10 -6.20 5.40
CA GLY A 80 -2.07 -5.45 4.15
C GLY A 80 -1.30 -4.14 4.25
N HIS A 81 -0.62 -3.79 3.16
CA HIS A 81 0.05 -2.51 2.98
C HIS A 81 -0.31 -1.93 1.62
N ILE A 82 -0.67 -0.65 1.59
CA ILE A 82 -0.93 0.08 0.34
C ILE A 82 -0.16 1.39 0.38
N TYR A 83 0.66 1.65 -0.65
CA TYR A 83 1.38 2.91 -0.79
C TYR A 83 1.28 3.51 -2.19
N GLY A 84 1.40 4.82 -2.27
CA GLY A 84 1.25 5.61 -3.49
C GLY A 84 1.27 7.10 -3.18
N LEU A 85 0.81 7.92 -4.12
CA LEU A 85 0.81 9.38 -3.99
C LEU A 85 -0.01 9.85 -2.78
N SER A 86 0.53 10.81 -2.02
CA SER A 86 -0.04 11.33 -0.77
C SER A 86 -1.51 11.69 -0.90
N ARG A 87 -1.88 12.42 -1.97
CA ARG A 87 -3.26 12.86 -2.21
C ARG A 87 -4.27 11.71 -2.29
N ILE A 88 -3.86 10.56 -2.81
CA ILE A 88 -4.71 9.39 -3.01
C ILE A 88 -4.76 8.55 -1.74
N ILE A 89 -3.59 8.33 -1.13
CA ILE A 89 -3.47 7.56 0.11
C ILE A 89 -4.19 8.25 1.27
N ASN A 90 -4.12 9.57 1.39
CA ASN A 90 -4.86 10.30 2.42
C ASN A 90 -6.38 10.20 2.21
N GLY A 91 -6.85 10.28 0.97
CA GLY A 91 -8.27 10.07 0.65
C GLY A 91 -8.74 8.66 0.98
N MET A 92 -7.95 7.63 0.60
CA MET A 92 -8.21 6.23 0.96
C MET A 92 -8.25 6.04 2.48
N ALA A 93 -7.26 6.59 3.19
CA ALA A 93 -7.20 6.47 4.64
C ALA A 93 -8.43 7.08 5.31
N ALA A 94 -8.85 8.26 4.90
CA ALA A 94 -10.07 8.89 5.40
C ALA A 94 -11.32 8.05 5.08
N GLN A 95 -11.45 7.55 3.86
CA GLN A 95 -12.59 6.76 3.41
C GLN A 95 -12.77 5.45 4.18
N PHE A 96 -11.67 4.77 4.53
CA PHE A 96 -11.70 3.48 5.21
C PHE A 96 -11.39 3.58 6.71
N SER A 97 -11.33 4.79 7.28
CA SER A 97 -10.96 5.03 8.69
C SER A 97 -9.61 4.41 9.08
N LEU A 98 -8.62 4.50 8.18
CA LEU A 98 -7.26 4.00 8.37
C LEU A 98 -6.28 5.16 8.60
N VAL A 99 -5.04 4.83 9.00
CA VAL A 99 -3.99 5.83 9.25
C VAL A 99 -2.95 5.81 8.14
N ALA A 100 -2.87 6.90 7.38
CA ALA A 100 -1.79 7.13 6.43
C ALA A 100 -0.53 7.63 7.14
N LYS A 101 0.59 6.96 6.93
CA LYS A 101 1.92 7.31 7.45
C LYS A 101 2.80 7.95 6.37
N PRO A 102 3.72 8.84 6.74
CA PRO A 102 4.63 9.49 5.78
C PRO A 102 5.70 8.55 5.22
N ALA A 103 5.95 7.41 5.87
CA ALA A 103 6.86 6.37 5.41
C ALA A 103 6.54 5.05 6.15
N PRO A 104 7.04 3.90 5.64
CA PRO A 104 6.91 2.61 6.31
C PRO A 104 7.61 2.59 7.67
N THR A 105 7.11 1.78 8.61
CA THR A 105 7.60 1.75 10.01
C THR A 105 8.46 0.53 10.38
N TYR A 106 8.65 -0.41 9.46
CA TYR A 106 9.46 -1.61 9.66
C TYR A 106 10.96 -1.42 9.33
#